data_AF-A0A4V0HW68-F1
#
_entry.id   AF-A0A4V0HW68-F1
#
_cell.length_a   1.000
_cell.length_b   1.000
_cell.length_c   1.000
_cell.angle_alpha   90.00
_cell.angle_beta   90.00
_cell.angle_gamma   90.00
#
_symmetry.space_group_name_H-M   'P 1'
#
loop_
_entity.id
_entity.type
_entity.pdbx_description
1 polymer ?
#
loop_
_entity_poly.entity_id
_entity_poly.type
_entity_poly.pdbx_seq_one_letter_code
_entity_poly.pdbx_strand_id
1 'polypeptide(L)'
;MALTPKQQRFAEEYLADLNATQAAVRAGYSAKTARQIGDRLLTNVDIAAEIARLQQARGERTRVTADQVLLRWWQLATADPNELIEHRRTCCRYCHGAGFRYQRTAGELDTARRAHEAEARKPRRGKPPPEPFDDAGGSGYDARKPPHPGCPECFGEGVGAVFAKDTRRLSPAALALYAGVKQTKDGFEVKVHDQAAALANVARHLGMFVERHEHTGAGGGPVQHEHSLTSRIDQLAAAFEGAADRAGEGGPPGDGAGEPVDPGEG
;
A
#
# COMPACT_ATOMS: atom_id res chain seq x y z
N MET A 1 -5.39 32.31 18.58
CA MET A 1 -6.30 33.44 18.23
C MET A 1 -7.50 32.88 17.47
N ALA A 2 -8.54 33.68 17.18
CA ALA A 2 -9.65 33.19 16.35
C ALA A 2 -9.21 33.09 14.87
N LEU A 3 -9.49 31.94 14.24
CA LEU A 3 -9.17 31.70 12.83
C LEU A 3 -10.05 32.53 11.91
N THR A 4 -9.46 33.06 10.84
CA THR A 4 -10.23 33.74 9.79
C THR A 4 -11.04 32.73 8.96
N PRO A 5 -12.14 33.15 8.31
CA PRO A 5 -12.94 32.26 7.47
C PRO A 5 -12.13 31.55 6.37
N LYS A 6 -11.11 32.22 5.80
CA LYS A 6 -10.22 31.60 4.80
C LYS A 6 -9.28 30.55 5.40
N GLN A 7 -8.77 30.78 6.61
CA GLN A 7 -7.91 29.81 7.31
C GLN A 7 -8.70 28.59 7.78
N GLN A 8 -9.93 28.80 8.24
CA GLN A 8 -10.83 27.70 8.59
C GLN A 8 -11.17 26.86 7.35
N ARG A 9 -11.54 27.51 6.24
CA ARG A 9 -11.77 26.82 4.96
C ARG A 9 -10.53 26.06 4.50
N PHE A 10 -9.34 26.63 4.64
CA PHE A 10 -8.09 25.92 4.33
C PHE A 10 -7.92 24.64 5.15
N ALA A 11 -8.17 24.67 6.46
CA ALA A 11 -8.06 23.49 7.32
C ALA A 11 -9.04 22.38 6.91
N GLU A 12 -10.28 22.74 6.56
CA GLU A 12 -11.31 21.81 6.07
C GLU A 12 -10.91 21.19 4.73
N GLU A 13 -10.48 22.02 3.77
CA GLU A 13 -10.07 21.59 2.42
C GLU A 13 -8.79 20.76 2.43
N TYR A 14 -7.86 21.02 3.36
CA TYR A 14 -6.63 20.24 3.52
C TYR A 14 -6.93 18.82 3.96
N LEU A 15 -7.93 18.61 4.82
CA LEU A 15 -8.31 17.25 5.24
C LEU A 15 -9.03 16.45 4.17
N ALA A 16 -9.37 17.01 3.02
CA ALA A 16 -9.97 16.25 1.92
C ALA A 16 -8.93 15.36 1.22
N ASP A 17 -7.73 15.89 0.96
CA ASP A 17 -6.71 15.24 0.12
C ASP A 17 -5.28 15.36 0.66
N LEU A 18 -5.09 15.99 1.82
CA LEU A 18 -3.79 16.29 2.43
C LEU A 18 -2.85 17.06 1.48
N ASN A 19 -3.42 17.84 0.56
CA ASN A 19 -2.67 18.64 -0.40
C ASN A 19 -2.76 20.14 -0.05
N ALA A 20 -1.68 20.67 0.53
CA ALA A 20 -1.62 22.06 0.98
C ALA A 20 -1.85 23.07 -0.15
N THR A 21 -1.30 22.80 -1.35
CA THR A 21 -1.43 23.72 -2.49
C THR A 21 -2.89 23.79 -2.96
N GLN A 22 -3.53 22.63 -3.15
CA GLN A 22 -4.91 22.57 -3.62
C GLN A 22 -5.89 23.07 -2.56
N ALA A 23 -5.63 22.79 -1.27
CA ALA A 23 -6.40 23.35 -0.17
C ALA A 23 -6.37 24.88 -0.15
N ALA A 24 -5.20 25.50 -0.40
CA ALA A 24 -5.09 26.96 -0.48
C ALA A 24 -5.89 27.55 -1.66
N VAL A 25 -5.86 26.91 -2.83
CA VAL A 25 -6.68 27.34 -3.98
C VAL A 25 -8.17 27.27 -3.65
N ARG A 26 -8.65 26.14 -3.10
CA ARG A 26 -10.06 25.94 -2.74
C ARG A 26 -10.53 26.87 -1.62
N ALA A 27 -9.63 27.25 -0.72
CA ALA A 27 -9.90 28.25 0.32
C ALA A 27 -9.93 29.70 -0.18
N GLY A 28 -9.69 29.95 -1.47
CA GLY A 28 -9.78 31.27 -2.09
C GLY A 28 -8.51 32.11 -1.94
N TYR A 29 -7.34 31.48 -1.82
CA TYR A 29 -6.04 32.13 -2.00
C TYR A 29 -5.65 32.16 -3.48
N SER A 30 -4.73 33.06 -3.84
CA SER A 30 -4.23 33.18 -5.22
C SER A 30 -3.56 31.88 -5.67
N ALA A 31 -4.01 31.35 -6.80
CA ALA A 31 -3.43 30.14 -7.39
C ALA A 31 -1.92 30.29 -7.70
N LYS A 32 -1.48 31.50 -8.05
CA LYS A 32 -0.06 31.78 -8.35
C LYS A 32 0.86 31.59 -7.14
N THR A 33 0.34 31.79 -5.94
CA THR A 33 1.11 31.74 -4.68
C THR A 33 0.62 30.64 -3.74
N ALA A 34 -0.30 29.78 -4.19
CA ALA A 34 -0.99 28.80 -3.36
C ALA A 34 -0.04 27.79 -2.71
N ARG A 35 1.05 27.41 -3.39
CA ARG A 35 2.08 26.53 -2.84
C ARG A 35 2.75 27.13 -1.60
N GLN A 36 3.34 28.32 -1.74
CA GLN A 36 4.01 29.04 -0.66
C GLN A 36 3.06 29.37 0.49
N ILE A 37 1.83 29.76 0.16
CA ILE A 37 0.80 30.04 1.16
C ILE A 37 0.42 28.75 1.90
N GLY A 38 0.19 27.64 1.20
CA GLY A 38 -0.15 26.36 1.81
C GLY A 38 0.91 25.90 2.82
N ASP A 39 2.19 25.94 2.43
CA ASP A 39 3.30 25.57 3.32
C ASP A 39 3.34 26.47 4.56
N ARG A 40 3.19 27.78 4.38
CA ARG A 40 3.14 28.74 5.50
C ARG A 40 1.94 28.50 6.41
N LEU A 41 0.76 28.20 5.86
CA LEU A 41 -0.45 27.94 6.66
C LEU A 41 -0.30 26.65 7.49
N LEU A 42 0.36 25.61 6.98
CA LEU A 42 0.63 24.39 7.74
C LEU A 42 1.57 24.62 8.93
N THR A 43 2.50 25.59 8.83
CA THR A 43 3.40 25.95 9.96
C THR A 43 2.74 26.84 11.01
N ASN A 44 1.55 27.36 10.75
CA ASN A 44 0.86 28.23 11.71
C ASN A 44 0.22 27.39 12.84
N VAL A 45 0.57 27.69 14.09
CA VAL A 45 0.12 26.91 15.27
C VAL A 45 -1.39 26.88 15.42
N ASP A 46 -2.10 27.98 15.18
CA ASP A 46 -3.57 28.03 15.29
C ASP A 46 -4.24 27.16 14.21
N ILE A 47 -3.69 27.15 12.98
CA ILE A 47 -4.21 26.32 11.88
C ILE A 47 -3.87 24.84 12.10
N ALA A 48 -2.66 24.54 12.56
CA ALA A 48 -2.26 23.18 12.90
C ALA A 48 -3.15 22.60 14.02
N ALA A 49 -3.47 23.41 15.04
CA ALA A 49 -4.40 23.04 16.10
C ALA A 49 -5.81 22.77 15.57
N GLU A 50 -6.30 23.58 14.63
CA GLU A 50 -7.62 23.35 14.01
C GLU A 50 -7.64 22.11 13.12
N ILE A 51 -6.58 21.87 12.34
CA ILE A 51 -6.43 20.64 11.56
C ILE A 51 -6.45 19.43 12.51
N ALA A 52 -5.72 19.47 13.63
CA ALA A 52 -5.72 18.41 14.63
C ALA A 52 -7.12 18.20 15.24
N ARG A 53 -7.82 19.27 15.59
CA ARG A 53 -9.20 19.23 16.09
C ARG A 53 -10.16 18.61 15.08
N LEU A 54 -10.06 18.98 13.81
CA LEU A 54 -10.88 18.43 12.72
C LEU A 54 -10.55 16.97 12.42
N GLN A 55 -9.27 16.56 12.49
CA GLN A 55 -8.87 15.15 12.40
C GLN A 55 -9.47 14.33 13.54
N GLN A 56 -9.39 14.86 14.77
CA GLN A 56 -9.98 14.21 15.94
C GLN A 56 -11.50 14.10 15.80
N ALA A 57 -12.20 15.18 15.46
CA ALA A 57 -13.64 15.16 15.24
C ALA A 57 -14.06 14.19 14.11
N ARG A 58 -13.24 14.09 13.05
CA ARG A 58 -13.44 13.08 11.99
C ARG A 58 -13.26 11.66 12.54
N GLY A 59 -12.21 11.41 13.31
CA GLY A 59 -11.96 10.12 13.96
C GLY A 59 -13.07 9.72 14.93
N GLU A 60 -13.60 10.66 15.71
CA GLU A 60 -14.75 10.44 16.60
C GLU A 60 -16.03 10.09 15.82
N ARG A 61 -16.26 10.77 14.69
CA ARG A 61 -17.42 10.53 13.83
C ARG A 61 -17.34 9.18 13.11
N THR A 62 -16.18 8.81 12.56
CA THR A 62 -16.01 7.53 11.85
C THR A 62 -15.74 6.36 12.78
N ARG A 63 -15.29 6.64 14.00
CA ARG A 63 -14.79 5.66 14.99
C ARG A 63 -13.63 4.80 14.47
N VAL A 64 -12.92 5.29 13.44
CA VAL A 64 -11.76 4.63 12.84
C VAL A 64 -10.48 5.19 13.45
N THR A 65 -9.73 4.35 14.14
CA THR A 65 -8.44 4.73 14.75
C THR A 65 -7.25 4.18 13.95
N ALA A 66 -6.07 4.77 14.14
CA ALA A 66 -4.83 4.26 13.53
C ALA A 66 -4.57 2.79 13.93
N ASP A 67 -4.80 2.45 15.20
CA ASP A 67 -4.68 1.07 15.70
C ASP A 67 -5.60 0.10 14.98
N GLN A 68 -6.86 0.49 14.70
CA GLN A 68 -7.78 -0.36 13.96
C GLN A 68 -7.30 -0.62 12.52
N VAL A 69 -6.77 0.42 11.86
CA VAL A 69 -6.21 0.28 10.50
C VAL A 69 -4.97 -0.60 10.52
N LEU A 70 -4.09 -0.41 11.51
CA LEU A 70 -2.89 -1.22 11.70
C LEU A 70 -3.21 -2.69 11.95
N LEU A 71 -4.15 -2.97 12.86
CA LEU A 71 -4.64 -4.32 13.14
C LEU A 71 -5.24 -4.95 11.88
N ARG A 72 -5.94 -4.18 11.06
CA ARG A 72 -6.51 -4.67 9.81
C ARG A 72 -5.44 -5.04 8.78
N TRP A 73 -4.40 -4.21 8.61
CA TRP A 73 -3.27 -4.56 7.75
C TRP A 73 -2.52 -5.78 8.26
N TRP A 74 -2.31 -5.88 9.57
CA TRP A 74 -1.65 -7.04 10.16
C TRP A 74 -2.45 -8.33 9.92
N GLN A 75 -3.76 -8.32 10.19
CA GLN A 75 -4.65 -9.45 9.91
C GLN A 75 -4.58 -9.90 8.45
N LEU A 76 -4.53 -8.95 7.50
CA LEU A 76 -4.41 -9.24 6.07
C LEU A 76 -3.04 -9.84 5.73
N ALA A 77 -1.97 -9.19 6.22
CA ALA A 77 -0.59 -9.58 5.96
C ALA A 77 -0.27 -10.98 6.47
N THR A 78 -0.88 -11.41 7.57
CA THR A 78 -0.62 -12.71 8.20
C THR A 78 -1.69 -13.77 7.97
N ALA A 79 -2.72 -13.49 7.17
CA ALA A 79 -3.74 -14.48 6.85
C ALA A 79 -3.15 -15.68 6.10
N ASP A 80 -3.56 -16.90 6.44
CA ASP A 80 -3.12 -18.12 5.74
C ASP A 80 -3.92 -18.32 4.44
N PRO A 81 -3.28 -18.28 3.25
CA PRO A 81 -3.98 -18.52 1.98
C PRO A 81 -4.61 -19.91 1.86
N ASN A 82 -4.13 -20.91 2.61
CA ASN A 82 -4.73 -22.25 2.62
C ASN A 82 -6.11 -22.27 3.27
N GLU A 83 -6.49 -21.22 4.01
CA GLU A 83 -7.88 -21.04 4.44
C GLU A 83 -8.83 -20.70 3.28
N LEU A 84 -8.31 -20.23 2.15
CA LEU A 84 -9.13 -19.91 0.97
C LEU A 84 -9.14 -21.07 -0.03
N ILE A 85 -7.96 -21.59 -0.34
CA ILE A 85 -7.78 -22.55 -1.42
C ILE A 85 -6.65 -23.53 -1.07
N GLU A 86 -6.93 -24.82 -1.25
CA GLU A 86 -5.96 -25.88 -0.99
C GLU A 86 -5.67 -26.63 -2.29
N HIS A 87 -4.40 -26.94 -2.53
CA HIS A 87 -4.01 -27.95 -3.50
C HIS A 87 -3.89 -29.30 -2.77
N ARG A 88 -4.92 -30.15 -2.89
CA ARG A 88 -5.01 -31.44 -2.21
C ARG A 88 -4.47 -32.56 -3.09
N ARG A 89 -3.90 -33.57 -2.47
CA ARG A 89 -3.60 -34.86 -3.11
C ARG A 89 -4.66 -35.86 -2.68
N THR A 90 -5.42 -36.35 -3.65
CA THR A 90 -6.52 -37.28 -3.38
C THR A 90 -6.36 -38.58 -4.13
N CYS A 91 -7.13 -39.60 -3.76
CA CYS A 91 -7.02 -40.91 -4.39
C CYS A 91 -7.39 -40.88 -5.87
N CYS A 92 -6.66 -41.64 -6.70
CA CYS A 92 -7.09 -41.91 -8.07
C CYS A 92 -8.26 -42.92 -8.09
N ARG A 93 -8.86 -43.12 -9.27
CA ARG A 93 -9.98 -44.04 -9.49
C ARG A 93 -9.66 -45.51 -9.18
N TYR A 94 -8.40 -45.87 -9.00
CA TYR A 94 -7.96 -47.25 -8.81
C TYR A 94 -7.48 -47.52 -7.38
N CYS A 95 -7.14 -46.48 -6.61
CA CYS A 95 -6.55 -46.60 -5.27
C CYS A 95 -7.28 -47.55 -4.33
N HIS A 96 -8.61 -47.50 -4.35
CA HIS A 96 -9.47 -48.18 -3.39
C HIS A 96 -10.45 -49.16 -4.06
N GLY A 97 -10.22 -49.48 -5.35
CA GLY A 97 -10.99 -50.48 -6.07
C GLY A 97 -10.50 -51.90 -5.77
N ALA A 98 -11.37 -52.89 -5.88
CA ALA A 98 -11.01 -54.28 -5.68
C ALA A 98 -9.84 -54.67 -6.62
N GLY A 99 -8.73 -55.13 -6.05
CA GLY A 99 -7.52 -55.48 -6.80
C GLY A 99 -6.91 -54.31 -7.58
N PHE A 100 -7.08 -53.07 -7.11
CA PHE A 100 -6.72 -51.83 -7.82
C PHE A 100 -7.37 -51.70 -9.21
N ARG A 101 -8.53 -52.32 -9.43
CA ARG A 101 -9.32 -52.09 -10.66
C ARG A 101 -10.10 -50.77 -10.57
N TYR A 102 -10.54 -50.26 -11.72
CA TYR A 102 -11.24 -48.96 -11.81
C TYR A 102 -12.52 -48.94 -10.97
N GLN A 103 -12.60 -48.04 -10.00
CA GLN A 103 -13.74 -47.86 -9.12
C GLN A 103 -14.69 -46.78 -9.66
N ARG A 104 -15.97 -47.12 -9.71
CA ARG A 104 -17.06 -46.21 -10.08
C ARG A 104 -17.69 -45.59 -8.83
N THR A 105 -18.31 -44.43 -8.97
CA THR A 105 -19.26 -43.96 -7.94
C THR A 105 -20.48 -44.88 -7.94
N ALA A 106 -21.27 -44.86 -6.86
CA ALA A 106 -22.48 -45.67 -6.79
C ALA A 106 -23.44 -45.39 -7.96
N GLY A 107 -23.62 -44.12 -8.32
CA GLY A 107 -24.48 -43.70 -9.44
C GLY A 107 -23.93 -44.10 -10.81
N GLU A 108 -22.61 -43.99 -11.01
CA GLU A 108 -21.96 -44.45 -12.24
C GLU A 108 -22.12 -45.97 -12.43
N LEU A 109 -21.97 -46.75 -11.35
CA LEU A 109 -22.11 -48.21 -11.41
C LEU A 109 -23.57 -48.63 -11.65
N ASP A 110 -24.53 -48.00 -10.99
CA ASP A 110 -25.96 -48.22 -11.23
C ASP A 110 -26.33 -47.91 -12.69
N THR A 111 -25.86 -46.78 -13.21
CA THR A 111 -26.06 -46.41 -14.62
C THR A 111 -25.47 -47.44 -15.57
N ALA A 112 -24.23 -47.89 -15.31
CA ALA A 112 -23.57 -48.92 -16.11
C ALA A 112 -24.33 -50.26 -16.06
N ARG A 113 -24.86 -50.64 -14.90
CA ARG A 113 -25.66 -51.84 -14.72
C ARG A 113 -26.97 -51.77 -15.51
N ARG A 114 -27.72 -50.67 -15.40
CA ARG A 114 -28.96 -50.46 -16.16
C ARG A 114 -28.72 -50.47 -17.67
N ALA A 115 -27.65 -49.82 -18.11
CA ALA A 115 -27.27 -49.82 -19.53
C ALA A 115 -26.94 -51.23 -20.01
N HIS A 116 -26.16 -52.00 -19.23
CA HIS A 116 -25.85 -53.39 -19.53
C HIS A 116 -27.12 -54.26 -19.60
N GLU A 117 -28.02 -54.14 -18.63
CA GLU A 117 -29.30 -54.86 -18.61
C GLU A 117 -30.17 -54.50 -19.82
N ALA A 118 -30.21 -53.22 -20.21
CA ALA A 118 -30.95 -52.78 -21.39
C ALA A 118 -30.36 -53.37 -22.68
N GLU A 119 -29.03 -53.37 -22.85
CA GLU A 119 -28.34 -54.01 -23.98
C GLU A 119 -28.51 -55.54 -23.97
N ALA A 120 -28.56 -56.15 -22.79
CA ALA A 120 -28.80 -57.58 -22.62
C ALA A 120 -30.23 -57.97 -23.06
N ARG A 121 -31.21 -57.08 -22.88
CA ARG A 121 -32.62 -57.28 -23.30
C ARG A 121 -32.86 -57.11 -24.79
N LYS A 122 -31.94 -56.50 -25.54
CA LYS A 122 -32.14 -56.29 -27.00
C LYS A 122 -32.20 -57.62 -27.76
N PRO A 123 -33.00 -57.73 -28.83
CA PRO A 123 -33.05 -58.93 -29.66
C PRO A 123 -31.68 -59.27 -30.26
N ARG A 124 -31.25 -60.53 -30.11
CA ARG A 124 -29.94 -61.03 -30.57
C ARG A 124 -30.10 -62.21 -31.52
N ARG A 125 -30.29 -61.96 -32.82
CA ARG A 125 -30.28 -63.05 -33.83
C ARG A 125 -28.84 -63.43 -34.17
N GLY A 126 -28.49 -64.69 -33.95
CA GLY A 126 -27.17 -65.25 -34.33
C GLY A 126 -25.98 -64.73 -33.52
N LYS A 127 -26.22 -64.04 -32.40
CA LYS A 127 -25.17 -63.51 -31.52
C LYS A 127 -25.11 -64.30 -30.21
N PRO A 128 -23.93 -64.42 -29.58
CA PRO A 128 -23.82 -65.05 -28.27
C PRO A 128 -24.62 -64.28 -27.20
N PRO A 129 -24.96 -64.95 -26.08
CA PRO A 129 -25.54 -64.31 -24.91
C PRO A 129 -24.70 -63.09 -24.47
N PRO A 130 -25.32 -62.06 -23.88
CA PRO A 130 -24.57 -61.00 -23.23
C PRO A 130 -23.64 -61.60 -22.18
N GLU A 131 -22.39 -61.13 -22.15
CA GLU A 131 -21.47 -61.45 -21.07
C GLU A 131 -22.02 -60.96 -19.73
N PRO A 132 -21.62 -61.55 -18.59
CA PRO A 132 -21.97 -61.02 -17.28
C PRO A 132 -21.48 -59.58 -17.11
N PHE A 133 -22.20 -58.80 -16.31
CA PHE A 133 -21.78 -57.45 -15.97
C PHE A 133 -20.48 -57.45 -15.15
N ASP A 134 -19.42 -56.84 -15.67
CA ASP A 134 -18.18 -56.57 -14.95
C ASP A 134 -18.28 -55.24 -14.20
N ASP A 135 -18.29 -55.30 -12.87
CA ASP A 135 -18.30 -54.13 -12.00
C ASP A 135 -16.93 -53.45 -11.90
N ALA A 136 -15.91 -54.01 -12.55
CA ALA A 136 -14.52 -53.60 -12.55
C ALA A 136 -13.90 -53.64 -11.14
N GLY A 137 -13.67 -52.46 -10.53
CA GLY A 137 -13.20 -52.30 -9.15
C GLY A 137 -14.31 -52.06 -8.14
N GLY A 138 -15.57 -52.20 -8.55
CA GLY A 138 -16.74 -52.00 -7.70
C GLY A 138 -17.19 -50.54 -7.58
N SER A 139 -18.13 -50.31 -6.66
CA SER A 139 -18.65 -48.97 -6.31
C SER A 139 -17.89 -48.36 -5.14
N GLY A 140 -18.20 -47.09 -4.82
CA GLY A 140 -17.69 -46.43 -3.62
C GLY A 140 -16.47 -45.52 -3.84
N TYR A 141 -16.22 -45.16 -5.11
CA TYR A 141 -15.24 -44.12 -5.41
C TYR A 141 -15.61 -42.81 -4.71
N ASP A 142 -14.67 -42.31 -3.92
CA ASP A 142 -14.74 -41.02 -3.26
C ASP A 142 -13.40 -40.31 -3.44
N ALA A 143 -13.39 -39.32 -4.34
CA ALA A 143 -12.23 -38.53 -4.69
C ALA A 143 -11.67 -37.70 -3.52
N ARG A 144 -12.25 -37.74 -2.32
CA ARG A 144 -11.74 -37.06 -1.12
C ARG A 144 -10.86 -37.96 -0.25
N LYS A 145 -10.87 -39.27 -0.48
CA LYS A 145 -10.04 -40.21 0.28
C LYS A 145 -8.56 -39.94 0.03
N PRO A 146 -7.69 -40.20 1.02
CA PRO A 146 -6.25 -40.12 0.81
C PRO A 146 -5.80 -41.13 -0.25
N PRO A 147 -4.72 -40.84 -1.00
CA PRO A 147 -4.11 -41.79 -1.92
C PRO A 147 -3.70 -43.08 -1.20
N HIS A 148 -3.90 -44.22 -1.85
CA HIS A 148 -3.44 -45.49 -1.30
C HIS A 148 -1.93 -45.64 -1.58
N PRO A 149 -1.05 -45.79 -0.56
CA PRO A 149 0.41 -45.78 -0.75
C PRO A 149 0.92 -46.86 -1.74
N GLY A 150 0.29 -48.03 -1.74
CA GLY A 150 0.62 -49.14 -2.65
C GLY A 150 -0.16 -49.14 -3.97
N CYS A 151 -0.84 -48.05 -4.33
CA CYS A 151 -1.60 -48.03 -5.59
C CYS A 151 -0.64 -48.14 -6.79
N PRO A 152 -0.80 -49.12 -7.69
CA PRO A 152 0.10 -49.28 -8.84
C PRO A 152 -0.12 -48.22 -9.93
N GLU A 153 -1.28 -47.56 -9.94
CA GLU A 153 -1.64 -46.59 -10.98
C GLU A 153 -1.10 -45.18 -10.66
N CYS A 154 -1.23 -44.76 -9.41
CA CYS A 154 -0.73 -43.46 -8.98
C CYS A 154 0.50 -43.56 -8.07
N PHE A 155 1.07 -44.74 -7.83
CA PHE A 155 2.27 -44.95 -7.01
C PHE A 155 2.24 -44.29 -5.63
N GLY A 156 1.07 -44.24 -4.98
CA GLY A 156 0.88 -43.57 -3.70
C GLY A 156 0.80 -42.04 -3.74
N GLU A 157 1.05 -41.44 -4.90
CA GLU A 157 1.08 -39.99 -5.11
C GLU A 157 -0.33 -39.39 -5.27
N GLY A 158 -1.29 -40.15 -5.77
CA GLY A 158 -2.66 -39.69 -5.99
C GLY A 158 -2.78 -38.65 -7.12
N VAL A 159 -3.86 -37.87 -7.09
CA VAL A 159 -4.21 -36.87 -8.10
C VAL A 159 -4.31 -35.50 -7.44
N GLY A 160 -3.77 -34.47 -8.10
CA GLY A 160 -3.90 -33.09 -7.67
C GLY A 160 -5.33 -32.58 -7.85
N ALA A 161 -5.91 -32.04 -6.79
CA ALA A 161 -7.25 -31.46 -6.80
C ALA A 161 -7.22 -30.10 -6.10
N VAL A 162 -7.73 -29.08 -6.80
CA VAL A 162 -7.93 -27.75 -6.21
C VAL A 162 -9.23 -27.75 -5.42
N PHE A 163 -9.16 -27.36 -4.16
CA PHE A 163 -10.33 -27.24 -3.28
C PHE A 163 -10.43 -25.83 -2.73
N ALA A 164 -11.40 -25.06 -3.22
CA ALA A 164 -11.77 -23.79 -2.62
C ALA A 164 -12.70 -24.01 -1.43
N LYS A 165 -12.40 -23.37 -0.29
CA LYS A 165 -13.25 -23.44 0.90
C LYS A 165 -14.51 -22.58 0.71
N ASP A 166 -15.56 -22.93 1.44
CA ASP A 166 -16.81 -22.15 1.45
C ASP A 166 -16.56 -20.79 2.10
N THR A 167 -16.67 -19.73 1.30
CA THR A 167 -16.37 -18.36 1.73
C THR A 167 -17.26 -17.87 2.87
N ARG A 168 -18.42 -18.49 3.08
CA ARG A 168 -19.34 -18.20 4.21
C ARG A 168 -18.83 -18.70 5.56
N ARG A 169 -17.76 -19.51 5.57
CA ARG A 169 -17.20 -20.17 6.76
C ARG A 169 -15.73 -19.82 7.02
N LEU A 170 -15.22 -18.79 6.35
CA LEU A 170 -13.84 -18.33 6.53
C LEU A 170 -13.64 -17.68 7.90
N SER A 171 -12.43 -17.78 8.43
CA SER A 171 -12.01 -16.97 9.57
C SER A 171 -12.03 -15.48 9.21
N PRO A 172 -12.10 -14.57 10.19
CA PRO A 172 -12.01 -13.13 9.94
C PRO A 172 -10.73 -12.71 9.20
N ALA A 173 -9.61 -13.40 9.41
CA ALA A 173 -8.35 -13.14 8.73
C ALA A 173 -8.38 -13.62 7.27
N ALA A 174 -8.85 -14.83 7.01
CA ALA A 174 -9.03 -15.33 5.64
C ALA A 174 -10.06 -14.49 4.86
N LEU A 175 -11.13 -14.04 5.50
CA LEU A 175 -12.10 -13.13 4.90
C LEU A 175 -11.50 -11.75 4.61
N ALA A 176 -10.54 -11.29 5.43
CA ALA A 176 -9.79 -10.08 5.14
C ALA A 176 -8.96 -10.22 3.86
N LEU A 177 -8.34 -11.39 3.67
CA LEU A 177 -7.52 -11.69 2.50
C LEU A 177 -8.33 -11.89 1.21
N TYR A 178 -9.56 -12.42 1.31
CA TYR A 178 -10.42 -12.73 0.17
C TYR A 178 -10.85 -11.48 -0.61
N ALA A 179 -10.46 -11.38 -1.88
CA ALA A 179 -10.82 -10.27 -2.77
C ALA A 179 -11.90 -10.63 -3.80
N GLY A 180 -12.29 -11.90 -3.90
CA GLY A 180 -13.35 -12.37 -4.80
C GLY A 180 -13.00 -13.64 -5.56
N VAL A 181 -13.88 -14.00 -6.50
CA VAL A 181 -13.66 -15.11 -7.44
C VAL A 181 -13.89 -14.60 -8.86
N LYS A 182 -13.01 -14.99 -9.78
CA LYS A 182 -13.20 -14.79 -11.22
C LYS A 182 -13.54 -16.13 -11.86
N GLN A 183 -14.73 -16.23 -12.44
CA GLN A 183 -15.15 -17.42 -13.17
C GLN A 183 -14.76 -17.32 -14.65
N THR A 184 -14.32 -18.43 -15.21
CA THR A 184 -13.89 -18.57 -16.61
C THR A 184 -14.53 -19.83 -17.21
N LYS A 185 -14.31 -20.07 -18.51
CA LYS A 185 -14.77 -21.31 -19.17
C LYS A 185 -14.05 -22.55 -18.64
N ASP A 186 -12.80 -22.40 -18.20
CA ASP A 186 -11.92 -23.50 -17.79
C ASP A 186 -11.89 -23.71 -16.26
N GLY A 187 -12.65 -22.91 -15.50
CA GLY A 187 -12.68 -22.99 -14.04
C GLY A 187 -12.80 -21.62 -13.39
N PHE A 188 -12.22 -21.47 -12.20
CA PHE A 188 -12.25 -20.22 -11.45
C PHE A 188 -10.91 -19.88 -10.81
N GLU A 189 -10.69 -18.60 -10.59
CA GLU A 189 -9.52 -18.03 -9.93
C GLU A 189 -9.97 -17.36 -8.63
N VAL A 190 -9.40 -17.77 -7.48
CA VAL A 190 -9.61 -17.08 -6.20
C VAL A 190 -8.68 -15.88 -6.16
N LYS A 191 -9.25 -14.68 -6.04
CA LYS A 191 -8.50 -13.44 -5.92
C LYS A 191 -8.24 -13.13 -4.46
N VAL A 192 -7.02 -12.70 -4.17
CA VAL A 192 -6.60 -12.27 -2.83
C VAL A 192 -6.10 -10.83 -2.86
N HIS A 193 -6.23 -10.15 -1.73
CA HIS A 193 -5.59 -8.86 -1.52
C HIS A 193 -4.07 -9.02 -1.35
N ASP A 194 -3.31 -7.96 -1.64
CA ASP A 194 -1.86 -7.96 -1.59
C ASP A 194 -1.34 -7.94 -0.14
N GLN A 195 -0.87 -9.09 0.34
CA GLN A 195 -0.31 -9.27 1.68
C GLN A 195 1.03 -8.54 1.86
N ALA A 196 1.85 -8.45 0.81
CA ALA A 196 3.14 -7.78 0.87
C ALA A 196 2.95 -6.27 1.00
N ALA A 197 2.00 -5.69 0.26
CA ALA A 197 1.64 -4.27 0.41
C ALA A 197 1.10 -3.96 1.81
N ALA A 198 0.27 -4.84 2.38
CA ALA A 198 -0.21 -4.67 3.75
C ALA A 198 0.92 -4.74 4.78
N LEU A 199 1.83 -5.71 4.65
CA LEU A 199 3.00 -5.83 5.51
C LEU A 199 3.92 -4.61 5.40
N ALA A 200 4.10 -4.07 4.19
CA ALA A 200 4.85 -2.84 3.97
C ALA A 200 4.21 -1.63 4.65
N ASN A 201 2.87 -1.54 4.67
CA ASN A 201 2.16 -0.48 5.40
C ASN A 201 2.38 -0.60 6.92
N VAL A 202 2.33 -1.81 7.47
CA VAL A 202 2.66 -2.08 8.88
C VAL A 202 4.10 -1.64 9.19
N ALA A 203 5.07 -2.06 8.37
CA ALA A 203 6.47 -1.72 8.55
C ALA A 203 6.73 -0.20 8.45
N ARG A 204 6.07 0.54 7.54
CA ARG A 204 6.14 2.01 7.49
C ARG A 204 5.57 2.65 8.76
N HIS A 205 4.44 2.18 9.26
CA HIS A 205 3.86 2.70 10.50
C HIS A 205 4.78 2.49 11.72
N LEU A 206 5.50 1.37 11.75
CA LEU A 206 6.50 1.07 12.78
C LEU A 206 7.85 1.78 12.58
N GLY A 207 7.99 2.62 11.55
CA GLY A 207 9.22 3.37 11.27
C GLY A 207 10.38 2.52 10.75
N MET A 208 10.10 1.34 10.18
CA MET A 208 11.14 0.45 9.63
C MET A 208 11.75 0.98 8.32
N PHE A 209 11.13 1.99 7.71
CA PHE A 209 11.65 2.69 6.53
C PHE A 209 11.96 4.13 6.90
N VAL A 210 13.15 4.60 6.52
CA VAL A 210 13.54 6.01 6.69
C VAL A 210 13.13 6.77 5.43
N GLU A 211 12.07 7.56 5.51
CA GLU A 211 11.74 8.53 4.46
C GLU A 211 12.62 9.78 4.65
N ARG A 212 13.70 9.88 3.85
CA ARG A 212 14.51 11.10 3.79
C ARG A 212 13.81 12.13 2.92
N HIS A 213 13.24 13.15 3.54
CA HIS A 213 12.83 14.37 2.83
C HIS A 213 14.05 15.27 2.63
N GLU A 214 14.54 15.38 1.40
CA GLU A 214 15.56 16.37 1.05
C GLU A 214 14.91 17.75 0.86
N HIS A 215 15.25 18.70 1.72
CA HIS A 215 14.85 20.09 1.56
C HIS A 215 15.85 20.78 0.63
N THR A 216 15.47 20.98 -0.64
CA THR A 216 16.24 21.79 -1.60
C THR A 216 15.66 23.20 -1.70
N GLY A 217 16.52 24.20 -1.88
CA GLY A 217 16.14 25.57 -2.22
C GLY A 217 15.50 25.70 -3.61
N ALA A 218 15.10 26.92 -3.99
CA ALA A 218 14.45 27.19 -5.26
C ALA A 218 15.29 26.67 -6.45
N GLY A 219 14.66 25.93 -7.37
CA GLY A 219 15.34 25.33 -8.52
C GLY A 219 16.29 24.17 -8.21
N GLY A 220 16.19 23.56 -7.03
CA GLY A 220 17.08 22.46 -6.62
C GLY A 220 18.42 22.95 -6.04
N GLY A 221 18.57 24.26 -5.82
CA GLY A 221 19.77 24.84 -5.23
C GLY A 221 19.90 24.58 -3.72
N PRO A 222 21.04 24.93 -3.12
CA PRO A 222 21.22 24.89 -1.66
C PRO A 222 20.16 25.73 -0.94
N VAL A 223 19.76 25.31 0.27
CA VAL A 223 18.87 26.11 1.14
C VAL A 223 19.61 27.41 1.48
N GLN A 224 19.08 28.52 1.00
CA GLN A 224 19.61 29.85 1.26
C GLN A 224 19.34 30.18 2.73
N HIS A 225 20.39 30.16 3.56
CA HIS A 225 20.34 30.72 4.91
C HIS A 225 20.68 32.21 4.82
N GLU A 226 19.71 33.10 4.98
CA GLU A 226 19.98 34.52 5.20
C GLU A 226 20.61 34.68 6.59
N HIS A 227 21.94 34.72 6.64
CA HIS A 227 22.64 35.25 7.80
C HIS A 227 22.43 36.77 7.83
N SER A 228 21.45 37.24 8.61
CA SER A 228 21.05 38.66 8.72
C SER A 228 22.12 39.61 9.30
N LEU A 229 23.33 39.10 9.54
CA LEU A 229 24.46 39.87 10.06
C LEU A 229 25.30 40.52 8.95
N THR A 230 25.49 39.86 7.81
CA THR A 230 26.31 40.40 6.71
C THR A 230 25.65 41.61 6.06
N SER A 231 24.34 41.56 5.81
CA SER A 231 23.62 42.70 5.22
C SER A 231 23.62 43.95 6.11
N ARG A 232 23.72 43.78 7.43
CA ARG A 232 23.84 44.89 8.39
C ARG A 232 25.25 45.47 8.42
N ILE A 233 26.28 44.64 8.27
CA ILE A 233 27.68 45.08 8.22
C ILE A 233 27.93 45.88 6.95
N ASP A 234 27.44 45.41 5.79
CA ASP A 234 27.64 46.08 4.51
C ASP A 234 26.91 47.43 4.45
N GLN A 235 25.70 47.51 5.02
CA GLN A 235 24.97 48.78 5.15
C GLN A 235 25.66 49.77 6.09
N LEU A 236 26.31 49.27 7.16
CA LEU A 236 27.08 50.10 8.08
C LEU A 236 28.36 50.62 7.41
N ALA A 237 29.08 49.77 6.67
CA ALA A 237 30.29 50.14 5.95
C ALA A 237 30.03 51.21 4.89
N ALA A 238 28.97 51.04 4.08
CA ALA A 238 28.57 52.02 3.06
C ALA A 238 28.15 53.38 3.67
N ALA A 239 27.57 53.37 4.88
CA ALA A 239 27.23 54.60 5.59
C ALA A 239 28.47 55.36 6.11
N PHE A 240 29.55 54.66 6.45
CA PHE A 240 30.81 55.27 6.88
C PHE A 240 31.62 55.85 5.70
N GLU A 241 31.67 55.16 4.56
CA GLU A 241 32.36 55.66 3.36
C GLU A 241 31.69 56.93 2.81
N GLY A 242 30.35 56.96 2.74
CA GLY A 242 29.61 58.15 2.32
C GLY A 242 29.66 59.34 3.29
N ALA A 243 30.14 59.14 4.52
CA ALA A 243 30.37 60.21 5.49
C ALA A 243 31.79 60.80 5.39
N ALA A 244 32.80 59.99 5.01
CA ALA A 244 34.17 60.44 4.79
C ALA A 244 34.29 61.37 3.57
N ASP A 245 33.57 61.08 2.48
CA ASP A 245 33.58 61.91 1.27
C ASP A 245 32.97 63.31 1.48
N ARG A 246 32.11 63.50 2.50
CA ARG A 246 31.52 64.83 2.80
C ARG A 246 32.37 65.71 3.71
N ALA A 247 33.45 65.17 4.27
CA ALA A 247 34.33 65.89 5.19
C ALA A 247 35.57 66.50 4.52
N GLY A 248 35.77 66.31 3.20
CA GLY A 248 36.97 66.73 2.46
C GLY A 248 36.99 68.18 1.94
N GLU A 249 35.91 68.94 2.06
CA GLU A 249 35.82 70.33 1.57
C GLU A 249 35.77 71.34 2.72
N GLY A 250 36.93 71.66 3.31
CA GLY A 250 37.01 72.66 4.37
C GLY A 250 38.42 72.85 4.92
N GLY A 251 39.34 73.40 4.12
CA GLY A 251 40.69 73.75 4.58
C GLY A 251 40.71 74.95 5.55
N PRO A 252 41.58 74.97 6.57
CA PRO A 252 41.68 76.09 7.52
C PRO A 252 42.52 77.27 6.96
N PRO A 253 42.35 78.50 7.47
CA PRO A 253 43.14 79.66 7.05
C PRO A 253 44.51 79.66 7.74
N GLY A 254 45.56 80.05 7.00
CA GLY A 254 46.93 80.17 7.50
C GLY A 254 47.28 81.60 7.91
N ASP A 255 47.76 81.76 9.14
CA ASP A 255 48.29 83.01 9.70
C ASP A 255 49.83 83.04 9.67
N GLY A 256 50.38 84.15 9.17
CA GLY A 256 51.29 85.01 9.95
C GLY A 256 52.76 84.62 10.14
N ALA A 257 53.63 85.37 9.49
CA ALA A 257 55.10 85.39 9.57
C ALA A 257 55.76 85.49 10.97
N GLY A 258 57.01 85.00 11.04
CA GLY A 258 57.99 85.31 12.10
C GLY A 258 59.39 84.76 11.74
N GLU A 259 60.33 85.67 11.54
CA GLU A 259 61.68 85.54 10.93
C GLU A 259 62.79 85.11 11.94
N PRO A 260 64.11 85.12 11.63
CA PRO A 260 64.99 83.95 11.82
C PRO A 260 66.16 84.20 12.80
N VAL A 261 66.96 83.18 13.13
CA VAL A 261 68.35 83.36 13.60
C VAL A 261 69.23 82.16 13.22
N ASP A 262 70.29 82.44 12.47
CA ASP A 262 71.50 81.65 12.19
C ASP A 262 72.53 81.90 13.34
N PRO A 263 73.44 80.97 13.71
CA PRO A 263 74.68 80.80 12.94
C PRO A 263 75.14 79.33 12.82
N GLY A 264 75.85 79.05 11.73
CA GLY A 264 76.36 77.72 11.36
C GLY A 264 77.59 77.23 12.12
N GLU A 265 78.10 76.08 11.69
CA GLU A 265 79.51 75.65 11.71
C GLU A 265 79.65 74.41 10.81
N GLY A 266 80.60 74.44 9.86
CA GLY A 266 81.13 73.25 9.16
C GLY A 266 81.06 73.27 7.64
#